data_AF-A0AAU1NPW3-F1
#
_entry.id   AF-A0AAU1NPW3-F1
#
_cell.length_a   1.000
_cell.length_b   1.000
_cell.length_c   1.000
_cell.angle_alpha   90.00
_cell.angle_beta   90.00
_cell.angle_gamma   90.00
#
_symmetry.space_group_name_H-M   'P 1'
#
loop_
_entity.id
_entity.type
_entity.pdbx_description
1 polymer ?
#
loop_
_entity_poly.entity_id
_entity_poly.type
_entity_poly.pdbx_seq_one_letter_code
_entity_poly.pdbx_strand_id
1 'polypeptide(L)'
;MITSDSTPLLRPDVFLTPSGNGTVYVRSSRGTGLIAAPGIAGWLDRLTPFLDGTRTVAQLLDGLDADRRTLVLRILQLIDRHGLLADRATPGPDRPAAPYPQLRALVLCAPATVDALTDALRLTGLCAITPVTDHAAARTAVAAGGHDAMLLLAAGDDPQSIALLDEECRTHGLWFAAAVRDTQSWWLGPGPERTAGGWLGGWLRVHGTQTAPRMPQYPNEAADFAATLLAHRFQQAFHGPSAGTGNEPEPLVRLDTATLTTTRHPYRPHPATLPATPESAARFLAGIAALRDKQTVSPGEFSQRAAGCIDPRSGLLAHLEEGALPQFPRHASRALVRDPHTGRAAHPVHATGPDFTTARLRTAQRALALYALLALDPRRFVPAPNGPSLWAWSPEHGTAHLVPATSVTAQGPHAPRGLGSGATFDEAVTAALRDLRGPAHGTLIVPLDHDPAATGILPYLVRAVRCDD
;
A
#
# COMPACT_ATOMS: atom_id res chain seq x y z
N MET A 1 -11.47 10.89 -17.67
CA MET A 1 -11.07 11.34 -19.02
C MET A 1 -12.33 11.78 -19.73
N ILE A 2 -12.56 13.09 -19.78
CA ILE A 2 -13.77 13.68 -20.37
C ILE A 2 -13.81 13.45 -21.89
N THR A 3 -14.94 12.95 -22.39
CA THR A 3 -15.20 12.73 -23.82
C THR A 3 -16.24 13.73 -24.35
N SER A 4 -16.51 13.72 -25.66
CA SER A 4 -17.53 14.59 -26.27
C SER A 4 -18.94 14.37 -25.70
N ASP A 5 -19.23 13.15 -25.25
CA ASP A 5 -20.54 12.75 -24.70
C ASP A 5 -20.66 12.97 -23.19
N SER A 6 -19.55 13.29 -22.51
CA SER A 6 -19.55 13.59 -21.08
C SER A 6 -20.44 14.79 -20.76
N THR A 7 -21.13 14.73 -19.62
CA THR A 7 -21.95 15.82 -19.07
C THR A 7 -21.29 16.37 -17.81
N PRO A 8 -20.32 17.30 -17.95
CA PRO A 8 -19.50 17.74 -16.83
C PRO A 8 -20.33 18.55 -15.82
N LEU A 9 -20.28 18.12 -14.57
CA LEU A 9 -20.79 18.81 -13.40
C LEU A 9 -19.60 19.23 -12.52
N LEU A 10 -19.45 20.54 -12.28
CA LEU A 10 -18.57 21.01 -11.22
C LEU A 10 -19.12 20.50 -9.90
N ARG A 11 -18.28 19.79 -9.16
CA ARG A 11 -18.72 19.17 -7.91
C ARG A 11 -19.24 20.25 -6.94
N PRO A 12 -20.38 20.03 -6.27
CA PRO A 12 -21.01 21.06 -5.41
C PRO A 12 -20.14 21.52 -4.24
N ASP A 13 -19.15 20.70 -3.86
CA ASP A 13 -18.24 20.98 -2.76
C ASP A 13 -16.99 21.77 -3.18
N VAL A 14 -16.85 22.13 -4.46
CA VAL A 14 -15.69 22.85 -5.01
C VAL A 14 -15.93 24.36 -4.96
N PHE A 15 -15.03 25.06 -4.27
CA PHE A 15 -14.95 26.51 -4.18
C PHE A 15 -13.69 26.98 -4.88
N LEU A 16 -13.84 27.92 -5.81
CA LEU A 16 -12.76 28.49 -6.61
C LEU A 16 -12.56 29.96 -6.22
N THR A 17 -11.36 30.32 -5.80
CA THR A 17 -11.01 31.70 -5.41
C THR A 17 -9.85 32.20 -6.26
N PRO A 18 -10.03 33.27 -7.07
CA PRO A 18 -8.94 33.89 -7.80
C PRO A 18 -7.86 34.41 -6.86
N SER A 19 -6.60 34.17 -7.22
CA SER A 19 -5.44 34.85 -6.65
C SER A 19 -4.90 35.80 -7.71
N GLY A 20 -4.59 37.04 -7.34
CA GLY A 20 -4.30 38.15 -8.27
C GLY A 20 -3.16 37.93 -9.27
N ASN A 21 -2.44 36.80 -9.20
CA ASN A 21 -1.30 36.46 -10.05
C ASN A 21 -1.62 35.44 -11.15
N GLY A 22 -2.87 35.36 -11.62
CA GLY A 22 -3.26 34.39 -12.66
C GLY A 22 -3.28 32.94 -12.16
N THR A 23 -3.55 32.76 -10.87
CA THR A 23 -3.73 31.45 -10.24
C THR A 23 -5.11 31.39 -9.58
N VAL A 24 -5.65 30.19 -9.41
CA VAL A 24 -6.93 29.97 -8.73
C VAL A 24 -6.73 28.97 -7.61
N TYR A 25 -7.07 29.40 -6.39
CA TYR A 25 -7.15 28.51 -5.25
C TYR A 25 -8.41 27.68 -5.35
N VAL A 26 -8.24 26.38 -5.14
CA VAL A 26 -9.32 25.41 -5.11
C VAL A 26 -9.45 24.91 -3.69
N ARG A 27 -10.68 24.91 -3.17
CA ARG A 27 -11.02 24.26 -1.91
C ARG A 27 -12.17 23.30 -2.15
N SER A 28 -12.02 22.06 -1.68
CA SER A 28 -13.05 21.04 -1.78
C SER A 28 -13.05 20.14 -0.54
N SER A 29 -14.05 19.27 -0.42
CA SER A 29 -14.05 18.19 0.57
C SER A 29 -12.87 17.23 0.42
N ARG A 30 -12.18 17.22 -0.73
CA ARG A 30 -10.96 16.42 -0.98
C ARG A 30 -9.66 17.16 -0.71
N GLY A 31 -9.73 18.38 -0.18
CA GLY A 31 -8.57 19.19 0.17
C GLY A 31 -8.49 20.49 -0.61
N THR A 32 -7.31 21.09 -0.56
CA THR A 32 -7.01 22.38 -1.20
C THR A 32 -5.95 22.20 -2.27
N GLY A 33 -6.00 23.04 -3.30
CA GLY A 33 -5.05 23.00 -4.41
C GLY A 33 -4.89 24.38 -5.04
N LEU A 34 -3.91 24.47 -5.95
CA LEU A 34 -3.66 25.66 -6.73
C LEU A 34 -3.63 25.29 -8.21
N ILE A 35 -4.42 25.97 -9.02
CA ILE A 35 -4.36 25.87 -10.47
C ILE A 35 -3.62 27.10 -10.98
N ALA A 36 -2.43 26.89 -11.54
CA ALA A 36 -1.62 27.95 -12.13
C ALA A 36 -1.69 27.86 -13.66
N ALA A 37 -2.44 28.77 -14.27
CA ALA A 37 -2.50 28.91 -15.72
C ALA A 37 -2.88 30.36 -16.09
N PRO A 38 -2.17 31.00 -17.03
CA PRO A 38 -2.46 32.39 -17.42
C PRO A 38 -3.94 32.59 -17.79
N GLY A 39 -4.60 33.55 -17.14
CA GLY A 39 -6.00 33.88 -17.41
C GLY A 39 -7.03 32.84 -16.95
N ILE A 40 -6.63 31.80 -16.20
CA ILE A 40 -7.53 30.70 -15.80
C ILE A 40 -8.72 31.17 -14.96
N ALA A 41 -8.54 32.20 -14.13
CA ALA A 41 -9.61 32.77 -13.31
C ALA A 41 -10.78 33.28 -14.16
N GLY A 42 -10.50 34.04 -15.22
CA GLY A 42 -11.55 34.56 -16.11
C GLY A 42 -12.21 33.47 -16.95
N TRP A 43 -11.49 32.39 -17.27
CA TRP A 43 -12.06 31.23 -17.94
C TRP A 43 -12.96 30.39 -17.04
N LEU A 44 -12.54 30.14 -15.80
CA LEU A 44 -13.36 29.42 -14.82
C LEU A 44 -14.64 30.18 -14.50
N ASP A 45 -14.58 31.51 -14.35
CA ASP A 45 -15.76 32.35 -14.12
C ASP A 45 -16.79 32.22 -15.26
N ARG A 46 -16.33 32.15 -16.51
CA ARG A 46 -17.20 31.96 -17.68
C ARG A 46 -17.71 30.54 -17.85
N LEU A 47 -16.90 29.53 -17.53
CA LEU A 47 -17.26 28.12 -17.76
C LEU A 47 -18.11 27.54 -16.63
N THR A 48 -17.88 27.93 -15.37
CA THR A 48 -18.54 27.38 -14.19
C THR A 48 -20.07 27.34 -14.28
N PRO A 49 -20.77 28.38 -14.77
CA PRO A 49 -22.23 28.37 -14.92
C PRO A 49 -22.75 27.27 -15.87
N PHE A 50 -21.91 26.77 -16.77
CA PHE A 50 -22.26 25.72 -17.74
C PHE A 50 -21.80 24.32 -17.32
N LEU A 51 -21.09 24.21 -16.19
CA LEU A 51 -20.66 22.94 -15.59
C LEU A 51 -21.70 22.46 -14.57
N ASP A 52 -22.95 22.39 -14.97
CA ASP A 52 -24.10 22.00 -14.13
C ASP A 52 -24.59 20.57 -14.42
N GLY A 53 -23.91 19.84 -15.31
CA GLY A 53 -24.27 18.50 -15.74
C GLY A 53 -25.51 18.43 -16.64
N THR A 54 -26.00 19.55 -17.17
CA THR A 54 -27.15 19.58 -18.10
C THR A 54 -26.74 19.55 -19.57
N ARG A 55 -25.49 19.89 -19.89
CA ARG A 55 -24.95 19.97 -21.26
C ARG A 55 -23.81 18.98 -21.46
N THR A 56 -23.73 18.40 -22.66
CA THR A 56 -22.58 17.59 -23.05
C THR A 56 -21.40 18.48 -23.44
N VAL A 57 -20.19 17.93 -23.44
CA VAL A 57 -19.01 18.65 -23.95
C VAL A 57 -19.20 19.06 -25.41
N ALA A 58 -19.80 18.21 -26.25
CA ALA A 58 -20.13 18.58 -27.63
C ALA A 58 -21.02 19.83 -27.70
N GLN A 59 -22.02 19.94 -26.81
CA GLN A 59 -22.91 21.11 -26.73
C GLN A 59 -22.19 22.35 -26.18
N LEU A 60 -21.23 22.19 -25.27
CA LEU A 60 -20.40 23.31 -24.78
C LEU A 60 -19.47 23.87 -25.87
N LEU A 61 -19.11 23.05 -26.86
CA LEU A 61 -18.21 23.41 -27.95
C LEU A 61 -18.93 23.86 -29.22
N ASP A 62 -20.26 23.81 -29.23
CA ASP A 62 -21.07 24.19 -30.38
C ASP A 62 -20.96 25.70 -30.65
N GLY A 63 -20.87 26.08 -31.92
CA GLY A 63 -20.72 27.49 -32.34
C GLY A 63 -19.37 28.17 -32.03
N LEU A 64 -18.40 27.50 -31.39
CA LEU A 64 -17.06 28.05 -31.15
C LEU A 64 -16.11 27.88 -32.36
N ASP A 65 -15.17 28.79 -32.55
CA ASP A 65 -14.06 28.58 -33.50
C ASP A 65 -13.06 27.51 -33.00
N ALA A 66 -12.16 27.05 -33.87
CA ALA A 66 -11.23 25.97 -33.58
C ALA A 66 -10.30 26.28 -32.39
N ASP A 67 -9.81 27.51 -32.28
CA ASP A 67 -8.89 27.92 -31.21
C ASP A 67 -9.60 27.92 -29.85
N ARG A 68 -10.83 28.45 -29.80
CA ARG A 68 -11.65 28.44 -28.58
C ARG A 68 -12.02 27.02 -28.16
N ARG A 69 -12.33 26.13 -29.11
CA ARG A 69 -12.64 24.71 -28.79
C ARG A 69 -11.46 24.02 -28.13
N THR A 70 -10.26 24.15 -28.69
CA THR A 70 -9.04 23.56 -28.12
C THR A 70 -8.78 24.08 -26.71
N LEU A 71 -9.01 25.38 -26.47
CA LEU A 71 -8.76 25.99 -25.17
C LEU A 71 -9.77 25.54 -24.10
N VAL A 72 -11.07 25.47 -24.43
CA VAL A 72 -12.12 24.95 -23.52
C VAL A 72 -11.83 23.48 -23.15
N LEU A 73 -11.48 22.64 -24.12
CA LEU A 73 -11.10 21.25 -23.88
C LEU A 73 -9.89 21.14 -22.93
N ARG A 74 -8.85 21.97 -23.13
CA ARG A 74 -7.67 21.99 -22.28
C ARG A 74 -8.01 22.38 -20.84
N ILE A 75 -8.93 23.33 -20.65
CA ILE A 75 -9.41 23.74 -19.33
C ILE A 75 -10.24 22.63 -18.68
N LEU A 76 -11.19 22.02 -19.40
CA LEU A 76 -11.98 20.89 -18.89
C LEU A 76 -11.07 19.73 -18.46
N GLN A 77 -10.07 19.38 -19.27
CA GLN A 77 -9.07 18.37 -18.93
C GLN A 77 -8.22 18.76 -17.71
N LEU A 78 -7.89 20.04 -17.56
CA LEU A 78 -7.17 20.53 -16.39
C LEU A 78 -8.01 20.36 -15.12
N ILE A 79 -9.28 20.76 -15.16
CA ILE A 79 -10.23 20.65 -14.05
C ILE A 79 -10.50 19.16 -13.72
N ASP A 80 -10.67 18.30 -14.74
CA ASP A 80 -10.83 16.84 -14.61
C ASP A 80 -9.60 16.20 -13.96
N ARG A 81 -8.38 16.60 -14.37
CA ARG A 81 -7.12 16.12 -13.78
C ARG A 81 -7.00 16.48 -12.30
N HIS A 82 -7.57 17.61 -11.89
CA HIS A 82 -7.67 18.01 -10.48
C HIS A 82 -8.86 17.35 -9.75
N GLY A 83 -9.65 16.49 -10.41
CA GLY A 83 -10.75 15.73 -9.83
C GLY A 83 -11.94 16.59 -9.39
N LEU A 84 -12.12 17.77 -10.02
CA LEU A 84 -13.14 18.75 -9.63
C LEU A 84 -14.44 18.59 -10.42
N LEU A 85 -14.42 17.83 -11.52
CA LEU A 85 -15.60 17.49 -12.31
C LEU A 85 -16.12 16.11 -11.93
N ALA A 86 -17.44 15.94 -12.02
CA ALA A 86 -18.13 14.66 -12.10
C ALA A 86 -18.80 14.54 -13.48
N ASP A 87 -18.88 13.34 -14.04
CA ASP A 87 -19.65 13.09 -15.25
C ASP A 87 -21.01 12.48 -14.87
N ARG A 88 -22.11 13.15 -15.22
CA ARG A 88 -23.45 12.65 -14.89
C ARG A 88 -23.89 11.51 -15.82
N ALA A 89 -23.26 11.35 -16.98
CA ALA A 89 -23.61 10.35 -17.99
C ALA A 89 -23.00 8.96 -17.72
N THR A 90 -21.95 8.88 -16.88
CA THR A 90 -21.28 7.62 -16.56
C THR A 90 -21.32 7.35 -15.05
N PRO A 91 -22.29 6.58 -14.53
CA PRO A 91 -22.07 5.91 -13.26
C PRO A 91 -20.87 4.97 -13.46
N GLY A 92 -19.79 5.16 -12.69
CA GLY A 92 -18.53 4.43 -12.88
C GLY A 92 -18.71 2.91 -12.92
N PRO A 93 -17.86 2.19 -13.66
CA PRO A 93 -17.91 0.73 -13.73
C PRO A 93 -17.52 0.13 -12.36
N ASP A 94 -18.13 -1.01 -12.01
CA ASP A 94 -18.02 -1.78 -10.76
C ASP A 94 -18.83 -1.32 -9.53
N ARG A 95 -19.89 -0.53 -9.73
CA ARG A 95 -20.83 -0.23 -8.64
C ARG A 95 -21.87 -1.34 -8.46
N PRO A 96 -22.21 -1.76 -7.22
CA PRO A 96 -23.46 -2.47 -7.00
C PRO A 96 -24.63 -1.60 -7.48
N ALA A 97 -25.56 -2.21 -8.19
CA ALA A 97 -26.66 -1.53 -8.89
C ALA A 97 -27.64 -0.78 -7.96
N ALA A 98 -27.58 -1.02 -6.65
CA ALA A 98 -28.47 -0.43 -5.67
C ALA A 98 -28.03 1.00 -5.28
N PRO A 99 -28.95 1.98 -5.26
CA PRO A 99 -28.67 3.29 -4.67
C PRO A 99 -28.33 3.12 -3.18
N TYR A 100 -27.37 3.89 -2.67
CA TYR A 100 -26.80 3.77 -1.32
C TYR A 100 -27.81 3.49 -0.18
N PRO A 101 -28.99 4.15 -0.12
CA PRO A 101 -29.96 3.88 0.96
C PRO A 101 -30.54 2.46 0.96
N GLN A 102 -30.46 1.74 -0.16
CA GLN A 102 -30.94 0.36 -0.32
C GLN A 102 -29.87 -0.69 0.04
N LEU A 103 -28.62 -0.27 0.28
CA LEU A 103 -27.57 -1.18 0.72
C LEU A 103 -27.91 -1.76 2.08
N ARG A 104 -27.51 -3.02 2.30
CA ARG A 104 -27.67 -3.74 3.55
C ARG A 104 -26.31 -4.05 4.15
N ALA A 105 -26.05 -3.53 5.34
CA ALA A 105 -24.77 -3.69 6.02
C ALA A 105 -24.88 -4.62 7.24
N LEU A 106 -23.96 -5.57 7.33
CA LEU A 106 -23.67 -6.30 8.57
C LEU A 106 -22.69 -5.51 9.42
N VAL A 107 -22.92 -5.46 10.73
CA VAL A 107 -22.05 -4.76 11.68
C VAL A 107 -21.63 -5.70 12.80
N LEU A 108 -20.33 -5.96 12.92
CA LEU A 108 -19.74 -6.74 14.02
C LEU A 108 -18.90 -5.82 14.91
N CYS A 109 -19.33 -5.64 16.16
CA CYS A 109 -18.62 -4.84 17.15
C CYS A 109 -19.03 -5.24 18.57
N ALA A 110 -18.27 -4.77 19.57
CA ALA A 110 -18.64 -4.97 20.96
C ALA A 110 -20.01 -4.31 21.29
N PRO A 111 -20.79 -4.85 22.25
CA PRO A 111 -22.08 -4.28 22.63
C PRO A 111 -22.02 -2.81 23.03
N ALA A 112 -20.90 -2.36 23.60
CA ALA A 112 -20.71 -0.97 24.03
C ALA A 112 -20.50 0.03 22.89
N THR A 113 -20.27 -0.42 21.65
CA THR A 113 -19.96 0.43 20.49
C THR A 113 -20.92 0.23 19.31
N VAL A 114 -21.91 -0.66 19.46
CA VAL A 114 -22.89 -0.95 18.41
C VAL A 114 -23.74 0.25 18.05
N ASP A 115 -24.17 1.02 19.06
CA ASP A 115 -24.98 2.22 18.83
C ASP A 115 -24.17 3.29 18.09
N ALA A 116 -22.91 3.51 18.50
CA ALA A 116 -22.03 4.49 17.85
C ALA A 116 -21.82 4.20 16.35
N LEU A 117 -21.54 2.94 15.98
CA LEU A 117 -21.36 2.56 14.57
C LEU A 117 -22.68 2.57 13.79
N THR A 118 -23.76 2.08 14.40
CA THR A 118 -25.07 2.06 13.74
C THR A 118 -25.58 3.48 13.50
N ASP A 119 -25.45 4.38 14.48
CA ASP A 119 -25.86 5.78 14.35
C ASP A 119 -24.98 6.55 13.37
N ALA A 120 -23.66 6.31 13.37
CA ALA A 120 -22.78 6.87 12.35
C ALA A 120 -23.18 6.44 10.94
N LEU A 121 -23.55 5.16 10.73
CA LEU A 121 -24.06 4.67 9.45
C LEU A 121 -25.42 5.29 9.09
N ARG A 122 -26.35 5.42 10.04
CA ARG A 122 -27.65 6.09 9.81
C ARG A 122 -27.48 7.55 9.39
N LEU A 123 -26.51 8.27 9.96
CA LEU A 123 -26.19 9.65 9.58
C LEU A 123 -25.71 9.78 8.13
N THR A 124 -25.18 8.71 7.53
CA THR A 124 -24.84 8.69 6.10
C THR A 124 -26.04 8.43 5.18
N GLY A 125 -27.22 8.11 5.74
CA GLY A 125 -28.43 7.77 5.01
C GLY A 125 -28.65 6.27 4.77
N LEU A 126 -27.87 5.39 5.41
CA LEU A 126 -28.08 3.94 5.34
C LEU A 126 -29.23 3.51 6.25
N CYS A 127 -30.19 2.75 5.70
CA CYS A 127 -31.38 2.34 6.46
C CYS A 127 -31.34 0.88 6.96
N ALA A 128 -30.74 -0.03 6.21
CA ALA A 128 -30.73 -1.46 6.53
C ALA A 128 -29.38 -1.87 7.16
N ILE A 129 -29.36 -1.92 8.50
CA ILE A 129 -28.18 -2.27 9.29
C ILE A 129 -28.55 -3.45 10.18
N THR A 130 -27.77 -4.53 10.11
CA THR A 130 -27.97 -5.76 10.86
C THR A 130 -26.77 -5.98 11.78
N PRO A 131 -26.89 -5.68 13.09
CA PRO A 131 -25.86 -6.01 14.06
C PRO A 131 -25.75 -7.54 14.24
N VAL A 132 -24.52 -8.04 14.36
CA VAL A 132 -24.20 -9.43 14.66
C VAL A 132 -23.39 -9.53 15.96
N THR A 133 -23.63 -10.59 16.73
CA THR A 133 -23.13 -10.72 18.11
C THR A 133 -21.69 -11.19 18.19
N ASP A 134 -21.24 -11.98 17.22
CA ASP A 134 -19.93 -12.62 17.21
C ASP A 134 -19.51 -13.01 15.79
N HIS A 135 -18.28 -13.52 15.68
CA HIS A 135 -17.71 -13.94 14.41
C HIS A 135 -18.50 -15.09 13.77
N ALA A 136 -18.99 -16.07 14.52
CA ALA A 136 -19.71 -17.21 13.95
C ALA A 136 -21.09 -16.81 13.37
N ALA A 137 -21.80 -15.93 14.07
CA ALA A 137 -23.04 -15.33 13.59
C ALA A 137 -22.80 -14.50 12.33
N ALA A 138 -21.71 -13.72 12.30
CA ALA A 138 -21.32 -12.94 11.13
C ALA A 138 -21.07 -13.84 9.90
N ARG A 139 -20.27 -14.91 10.05
CA ARG A 139 -20.00 -15.89 8.98
C ARG A 139 -21.28 -16.52 8.44
N THR A 140 -22.19 -16.88 9.34
CA THR A 140 -23.49 -17.45 8.97
C THR A 140 -24.34 -16.45 8.17
N ALA A 141 -24.35 -15.18 8.57
CA ALA A 141 -25.08 -14.12 7.87
C ALA A 141 -24.47 -13.79 6.49
N VAL A 142 -23.14 -13.83 6.36
CA VAL A 142 -22.45 -13.68 5.07
C VAL A 142 -22.81 -14.84 4.14
N ALA A 143 -22.76 -16.08 4.62
CA ALA A 143 -23.07 -17.28 3.84
C ALA A 143 -24.55 -17.38 3.45
N ALA A 144 -25.46 -16.91 4.30
CA ALA A 144 -26.89 -16.83 3.97
C ALA A 144 -27.17 -15.84 2.82
N GLY A 145 -26.22 -14.95 2.53
CA GLY A 145 -26.32 -13.92 1.51
C GLY A 145 -27.29 -12.81 1.92
N GLY A 146 -27.56 -11.92 0.99
CA GLY A 146 -28.50 -10.83 1.23
C GLY A 146 -27.91 -9.66 2.02
N HIS A 147 -26.61 -9.40 1.89
CA HIS A 147 -25.96 -8.20 2.40
C HIS A 147 -24.96 -7.71 1.37
N ASP A 148 -24.72 -6.40 1.33
CA ASP A 148 -23.84 -5.76 0.35
C ASP A 148 -22.47 -5.42 0.98
N ALA A 149 -22.44 -5.31 2.31
CA ALA A 149 -21.25 -4.92 3.05
C ALA A 149 -21.19 -5.52 4.46
N MET A 150 -19.98 -5.65 4.98
CA MET A 150 -19.68 -5.98 6.36
C MET A 150 -18.67 -4.97 6.92
N LEU A 151 -19.02 -4.39 8.06
CA LEU A 151 -18.18 -3.46 8.82
C LEU A 151 -17.85 -4.07 10.17
N LEU A 152 -16.57 -4.03 10.55
CA LEU A 152 -16.09 -4.63 11.78
C LEU A 152 -15.33 -3.61 12.63
N LEU A 153 -15.70 -3.47 13.90
CA LEU A 153 -15.02 -2.63 14.88
C LEU A 153 -14.50 -3.51 16.02
N ALA A 154 -13.23 -3.89 15.95
CA ALA A 154 -12.58 -4.85 16.85
C ALA A 154 -11.68 -4.16 17.87
N ALA A 155 -12.04 -4.30 19.14
CA ALA A 155 -11.20 -3.93 20.27
C ALA A 155 -10.68 -5.20 20.95
N GLY A 156 -9.74 -5.90 20.31
CA GLY A 156 -9.07 -7.07 20.88
C GLY A 156 -9.43 -8.42 20.28
N ASP A 157 -10.13 -8.44 19.16
CA ASP A 157 -10.32 -9.66 18.40
C ASP A 157 -8.99 -10.19 17.85
N ASP A 158 -8.90 -11.51 17.72
CA ASP A 158 -7.76 -12.16 17.11
C ASP A 158 -7.66 -11.79 15.61
N PRO A 159 -6.51 -11.29 15.14
CA PRO A 159 -6.33 -10.93 13.74
C PRO A 159 -6.64 -12.04 12.74
N GLN A 160 -6.43 -13.33 13.08
CA GLN A 160 -6.76 -14.43 12.17
C GLN A 160 -8.27 -14.57 11.98
N SER A 161 -9.04 -14.40 13.05
CA SER A 161 -10.51 -14.42 12.99
C SER A 161 -11.08 -13.31 12.08
N ILE A 162 -10.49 -12.11 12.14
CA ILE A 162 -10.84 -11.00 11.24
C ILE A 162 -10.45 -11.32 9.79
N ALA A 163 -9.29 -11.94 9.58
CA ALA A 163 -8.82 -12.33 8.26
C ALA A 163 -9.74 -13.37 7.58
N LEU A 164 -10.28 -14.32 8.35
CA LEU A 164 -11.25 -15.29 7.87
C LEU A 164 -12.56 -14.61 7.42
N LEU A 165 -13.05 -13.62 8.16
CA LEU A 165 -14.21 -12.84 7.76
C LEU A 165 -13.97 -12.03 6.48
N ASP A 166 -12.80 -11.41 6.36
CA ASP A 166 -12.37 -10.70 5.15
C ASP A 166 -12.37 -11.64 3.92
N GLU A 167 -11.87 -12.86 4.08
CA GLU A 167 -11.87 -13.90 3.04
C GLU A 167 -13.28 -14.32 2.63
N GLU A 168 -14.16 -14.55 3.61
CA GLU A 168 -15.54 -14.96 3.35
C GLU A 168 -16.35 -13.87 2.67
N CYS A 169 -16.21 -12.61 3.11
CA CYS A 169 -16.84 -11.47 2.48
C CYS A 169 -16.40 -11.37 1.02
N ARG A 170 -15.09 -11.50 0.75
CA ARG A 170 -14.55 -11.45 -0.60
C ARG A 170 -15.07 -12.58 -1.50
N THR A 171 -15.14 -13.80 -0.96
CA THR A 171 -15.70 -14.97 -1.68
C THR A 171 -17.17 -14.76 -2.06
N HIS A 172 -17.93 -14.05 -1.23
CA HIS A 172 -19.35 -13.74 -1.46
C HIS A 172 -19.58 -12.38 -2.15
N GLY A 173 -18.52 -11.64 -2.51
CA GLY A 173 -18.62 -10.35 -3.17
C GLY A 173 -19.10 -9.19 -2.27
N LEU A 174 -19.00 -9.31 -0.95
CA LEU A 174 -19.34 -8.26 0.00
C LEU A 174 -18.19 -7.26 0.13
N TRP A 175 -18.54 -5.99 0.26
CA TRP A 175 -17.61 -4.96 0.71
C TRP A 175 -17.19 -5.21 2.16
N PHE A 176 -15.88 -5.25 2.44
CA PHE A 176 -15.38 -5.44 3.81
C PHE A 176 -14.42 -4.34 4.23
N ALA A 177 -14.63 -3.81 5.44
CA ALA A 177 -13.62 -3.02 6.13
C ALA A 177 -13.67 -3.27 7.64
N ALA A 178 -12.48 -3.28 8.23
CA ALA A 178 -12.31 -3.39 9.68
C ALA A 178 -11.56 -2.18 10.23
N ALA A 179 -11.98 -1.76 11.41
CA ALA A 179 -11.26 -0.86 12.31
C ALA A 179 -10.83 -1.69 13.52
N VAL A 180 -9.52 -1.85 13.72
CA VAL A 180 -8.96 -2.77 14.71
C VAL A 180 -8.00 -2.03 15.62
N ARG A 181 -8.17 -2.21 16.93
CA ARG A 181 -7.42 -1.50 17.94
C ARG A 181 -6.10 -2.20 18.28
N ASP A 182 -5.02 -1.44 18.38
CA ASP A 182 -3.75 -1.83 19.01
C ASP A 182 -3.58 -1.14 20.37
N THR A 183 -2.37 -1.16 20.94
CA THR A 183 -2.09 -0.54 22.24
C THR A 183 -2.30 0.98 22.30
N GLN A 184 -2.19 1.69 21.18
CA GLN A 184 -2.13 3.15 21.11
C GLN A 184 -3.07 3.76 20.06
N SER A 185 -3.73 2.95 19.23
CA SER A 185 -4.34 3.40 17.99
C SER A 185 -5.44 2.47 17.49
N TRP A 186 -6.29 3.02 16.64
CA TRP A 186 -7.15 2.24 15.76
C TRP A 186 -6.57 2.24 14.35
N TRP A 187 -6.51 1.06 13.74
CA TRP A 187 -6.08 0.84 12.36
C TRP A 187 -7.28 0.47 11.52
N LEU A 188 -7.54 1.26 10.48
CA LEU A 188 -8.63 1.04 9.56
C LEU A 188 -8.09 0.62 8.19
N GLY A 189 -8.80 -0.33 7.60
CA GLY A 189 -8.61 -0.76 6.23
C GLY A 189 -7.67 -1.95 6.08
N PRO A 190 -7.29 -2.27 4.84
CA PRO A 190 -7.74 -1.64 3.58
C PRO A 190 -9.22 -1.92 3.22
N GLY A 191 -9.83 -1.08 2.37
CA GLY A 191 -11.17 -1.31 1.78
C GLY A 191 -11.16 -2.39 0.68
N PRO A 192 -12.26 -2.63 -0.05
CA PRO A 192 -12.53 -3.87 -0.82
C PRO A 192 -11.67 -4.06 -2.09
N GLU A 193 -11.15 -2.98 -2.69
CA GLU A 193 -10.38 -3.03 -3.95
C GLU A 193 -8.95 -3.50 -3.70
N ARG A 194 -8.80 -4.78 -3.35
CA ARG A 194 -7.52 -5.42 -3.07
C ARG A 194 -7.25 -6.52 -4.09
N THR A 195 -6.15 -6.37 -4.81
CA THR A 195 -5.68 -7.40 -5.75
C THR A 195 -4.96 -8.56 -5.06
N ALA A 196 -4.39 -8.35 -3.85
CA ALA A 196 -3.70 -9.40 -3.08
C ALA A 196 -3.54 -9.06 -1.57
N GLY A 197 -3.42 -10.08 -0.73
CA GLY A 197 -2.92 -10.00 0.66
C GLY A 197 -3.92 -9.67 1.76
N GLY A 198 -5.14 -9.25 1.43
CA GLY A 198 -6.25 -9.09 2.38
C GLY A 198 -5.98 -8.09 3.53
N TRP A 199 -6.86 -8.10 4.52
CA TRP A 199 -6.81 -7.18 5.66
C TRP A 199 -5.57 -7.48 6.51
N LEU A 200 -5.36 -8.78 6.75
CA LEU A 200 -4.25 -9.30 7.52
C LEU A 200 -2.89 -8.86 6.96
N GLY A 201 -2.76 -8.73 5.64
CA GLY A 201 -1.53 -8.24 5.01
C GLY A 201 -1.14 -6.85 5.51
N GLY A 202 -2.11 -5.94 5.61
CA GLY A 202 -1.87 -4.58 6.11
C GLY A 202 -1.56 -4.58 7.60
N TRP A 203 -2.29 -5.38 8.38
CA TRP A 203 -2.05 -5.56 9.81
C TRP A 203 -0.63 -6.08 10.10
N LEU A 204 -0.19 -7.10 9.37
CA LEU A 204 1.14 -7.69 9.53
C LEU A 204 2.27 -6.75 9.08
N ARG A 205 2.03 -5.80 8.16
CA ARG A 205 3.03 -4.76 7.84
C ARG A 205 3.34 -3.85 9.02
N VAL A 206 2.36 -3.62 9.88
CA VAL A 206 2.51 -2.77 11.07
C VAL A 206 3.03 -3.58 12.26
N HIS A 207 2.45 -4.75 12.49
CA HIS A 207 2.64 -5.51 13.73
C HIS A 207 3.58 -6.72 13.60
N GLY A 208 3.82 -7.21 12.39
CA GLY A 208 4.55 -8.44 12.14
C GLY A 208 3.82 -9.72 12.57
N THR A 209 4.40 -10.87 12.23
CA THR A 209 3.80 -12.20 12.44
C THR A 209 3.88 -12.75 13.87
N GLN A 210 4.79 -12.23 14.70
CA GLN A 210 5.05 -12.73 16.06
C GLN A 210 4.43 -11.87 17.17
N THR A 211 3.86 -10.72 16.82
CA THR A 211 3.30 -9.81 17.83
C THR A 211 1.91 -10.28 18.23
N ALA A 212 1.80 -10.86 19.43
CA ALA A 212 0.51 -10.98 20.10
C ALA A 212 0.04 -9.55 20.50
N PRO A 213 -1.17 -9.13 20.13
CA PRO A 213 -1.71 -7.85 20.56
C PRO A 213 -1.80 -7.85 22.09
N ARG A 214 -1.05 -6.95 22.74
CA ARG A 214 -1.23 -6.68 24.17
C ARG A 214 -2.40 -5.73 24.34
N MET A 215 -3.38 -6.14 25.14
CA MET A 215 -4.62 -5.42 25.37
C MET A 215 -4.57 -4.64 26.68
N PRO A 216 -4.34 -3.32 26.67
CA PRO A 216 -4.72 -2.49 27.79
C PRO A 216 -6.21 -2.14 27.74
N GLN A 217 -6.90 -2.30 28.87
CA GLN A 217 -8.28 -1.81 29.06
C GLN A 217 -8.22 -0.27 29.12
N TYR A 218 -8.62 0.40 28.06
CA TYR A 218 -8.66 1.87 27.98
C TYR A 218 -10.05 2.36 27.55
N PRO A 219 -10.43 3.59 27.90
CA PRO A 219 -11.77 4.14 27.69
C PRO A 219 -12.26 4.04 26.25
N ASN A 220 -13.59 3.92 26.13
CA ASN A 220 -14.31 3.67 24.88
C ASN A 220 -14.40 4.90 23.94
N GLU A 221 -14.01 6.10 24.38
CA GLU A 221 -14.25 7.36 23.65
C GLU A 221 -13.62 7.37 22.25
N ALA A 222 -12.43 6.76 22.07
CA ALA A 222 -11.80 6.66 20.76
C ALA A 222 -12.50 5.68 19.81
N ALA A 223 -13.34 4.77 20.34
CA ALA A 223 -14.06 3.79 19.53
C ALA A 223 -15.19 4.46 18.73
N ASP A 224 -15.85 5.48 19.27
CA ASP A 224 -16.89 6.24 18.57
C ASP A 224 -16.31 7.01 17.38
N PHE A 225 -15.10 7.56 17.53
CA PHE A 225 -14.36 8.17 16.43
C PHE A 225 -13.95 7.13 15.38
N ALA A 226 -13.47 5.96 15.80
CA ALA A 226 -13.14 4.87 14.88
C ALA A 226 -14.39 4.37 14.11
N ALA A 227 -15.54 4.26 14.79
CA ALA A 227 -16.82 3.93 14.19
C ALA A 227 -17.25 4.98 13.14
N THR A 228 -17.14 6.26 13.48
CA THR A 228 -17.43 7.38 12.57
C THR A 228 -16.53 7.36 11.34
N LEU A 229 -15.22 7.12 11.53
CA LEU A 229 -14.27 7.00 10.41
C LEU A 229 -14.59 5.79 9.53
N LEU A 230 -14.97 4.66 10.12
CA LEU A 230 -15.35 3.44 9.39
C LEU A 230 -16.62 3.67 8.55
N ALA A 231 -17.66 4.28 9.13
CA ALA A 231 -18.87 4.67 8.42
C ALA A 231 -18.58 5.67 7.29
N HIS A 232 -17.70 6.64 7.52
CA HIS A 232 -17.27 7.58 6.48
C HIS A 232 -16.55 6.88 5.32
N ARG A 233 -15.69 5.90 5.61
CA ARG A 233 -15.01 5.11 4.56
C ARG A 233 -16.00 4.27 3.75
N PHE A 234 -16.97 3.66 4.42
CA PHE A 234 -18.06 2.97 3.75
C PHE A 234 -18.81 3.92 2.81
N GLN A 235 -19.24 5.08 3.30
CA GLN A 235 -19.90 6.08 2.46
C GLN A 235 -19.03 6.49 1.26
N GLN A 236 -17.73 6.74 1.46
CA GLN A 236 -16.81 7.09 0.38
C GLN A 236 -16.69 5.99 -0.68
N ALA A 237 -16.66 4.72 -0.30
CA ALA A 237 -16.56 3.62 -1.24
C ALA A 237 -17.79 3.50 -2.16
N PHE A 238 -18.98 3.91 -1.66
CA PHE A 238 -20.22 3.81 -2.43
C PHE A 238 -20.72 5.14 -3.01
N HIS A 239 -20.17 6.30 -2.60
CA HIS A 239 -20.55 7.63 -3.11
C HIS A 239 -19.42 8.41 -3.78
N GLY A 240 -18.16 8.10 -3.48
CA GLY A 240 -17.04 8.77 -4.13
C GLY A 240 -17.00 8.44 -5.63
N PRO A 241 -16.61 9.37 -6.51
CA PRO A 241 -16.07 8.95 -7.80
C PRO A 241 -14.88 8.04 -7.49
N SER A 242 -14.83 6.90 -8.18
CA SER A 242 -13.74 5.93 -8.10
C SER A 242 -12.43 6.69 -7.92
N ALA A 243 -11.79 6.50 -6.77
CA ALA A 243 -10.62 7.26 -6.37
C ALA A 243 -9.45 6.88 -7.28
N GLY A 244 -9.43 7.47 -8.47
CA GLY A 244 -8.46 7.20 -9.51
C GLY A 244 -8.75 5.92 -10.28
N THR A 245 -8.65 6.04 -11.59
CA THR A 245 -8.27 4.95 -12.51
C THR A 245 -6.84 4.43 -12.23
N GLY A 246 -6.36 4.54 -10.99
CA GLY A 246 -5.04 4.15 -10.54
C GLY A 246 -5.16 2.82 -9.84
N ASN A 247 -4.37 1.85 -10.28
CA ASN A 247 -4.25 0.51 -9.71
C ASN A 247 -3.60 0.51 -8.29
N GLU A 248 -3.68 1.63 -7.56
CA GLU A 248 -3.04 1.79 -6.25
C GLU A 248 -4.03 1.42 -5.13
N PRO A 249 -3.65 0.50 -4.22
CA PRO A 249 -4.52 0.06 -3.16
C PRO A 249 -4.81 1.19 -2.16
N GLU A 250 -6.00 1.18 -1.57
CA GLU A 250 -6.34 2.14 -0.53
C GLU A 250 -5.35 2.09 0.65
N PRO A 251 -4.93 3.25 1.19
CA PRO A 251 -4.02 3.30 2.32
C PRO A 251 -4.70 2.85 3.61
N LEU A 252 -3.88 2.32 4.52
CA LEU A 252 -4.22 2.12 5.91
C LEU A 252 -4.42 3.48 6.58
N VAL A 253 -5.42 3.57 7.46
CA VAL A 253 -5.67 4.78 8.25
C VAL A 253 -5.44 4.47 9.71
N ARG A 254 -4.61 5.30 10.36
CA ARG A 254 -4.32 5.19 11.79
C ARG A 254 -4.98 6.37 12.51
N LEU A 255 -5.83 6.07 13.48
CA LEU A 255 -6.35 7.01 14.47
C LEU A 255 -5.58 6.84 15.78
N ASP A 256 -4.83 7.85 16.18
CA ASP A 256 -4.12 7.87 17.46
C ASP A 256 -5.12 8.08 18.62
N THR A 257 -5.15 7.18 19.61
CA THR A 257 -6.17 7.28 20.67
C THR A 257 -5.88 8.39 21.69
N ALA A 258 -4.64 8.87 21.80
CA ALA A 258 -4.28 9.91 22.76
C ALA A 258 -4.50 11.32 22.19
N THR A 259 -4.24 11.49 20.89
CA THR A 259 -4.30 12.80 20.22
C THR A 259 -5.49 12.96 19.29
N LEU A 260 -6.23 11.87 19.02
CA LEU A 260 -7.28 11.80 17.99
C LEU A 260 -6.81 12.23 16.60
N THR A 261 -5.50 12.16 16.35
CA THR A 261 -4.92 12.49 15.05
C THR A 261 -5.09 11.32 14.09
N THR A 262 -5.51 11.62 12.87
CA THR A 262 -5.64 10.63 11.80
C THR A 262 -4.47 10.76 10.83
N THR A 263 -3.82 9.65 10.52
CA THR A 263 -2.69 9.55 9.59
C THR A 263 -2.93 8.46 8.56
N ARG A 264 -2.34 8.61 7.36
CA ARG A 264 -2.49 7.67 6.24
C ARG A 264 -1.15 6.98 5.98
N HIS A 265 -1.20 5.67 5.77
CA HIS A 265 -0.04 4.82 5.63
C HIS A 265 -0.20 3.91 4.39
N PRO A 266 0.80 3.81 3.50
CA PRO A 266 0.69 3.00 2.28
C PRO A 266 0.38 1.52 2.57
N TYR A 267 -0.58 0.95 1.87
CA TYR A 267 -0.86 -0.49 1.97
C TYR A 267 0.10 -1.31 1.08
N ARG A 268 0.62 -2.41 1.64
CA ARG A 268 1.37 -3.44 0.90
C ARG A 268 1.00 -4.82 1.42
N PRO A 269 0.71 -5.81 0.57
CA PRO A 269 0.43 -7.15 1.03
C PRO A 269 1.66 -7.73 1.75
N HIS A 270 1.49 -8.35 2.91
CA HIS A 270 2.59 -9.00 3.63
C HIS A 270 2.87 -10.39 3.02
N PRO A 271 4.13 -10.85 2.87
CA PRO A 271 4.43 -12.15 2.25
C PRO A 271 3.68 -13.32 2.90
N ALA A 272 3.52 -13.30 4.23
CA ALA A 272 2.76 -14.31 4.98
C ALA A 272 1.27 -14.45 4.58
N THR A 273 0.68 -13.46 3.90
CA THR A 273 -0.73 -13.52 3.44
C THR A 273 -0.85 -13.76 1.95
N LEU A 274 0.27 -13.98 1.26
CA LEU A 274 0.31 -14.34 -0.14
C LEU A 274 0.39 -15.86 -0.32
N PRO A 275 -0.05 -16.38 -1.48
CA PRO A 275 0.17 -17.77 -1.85
C PRO A 275 1.66 -18.12 -1.80
N ALA A 276 1.99 -19.19 -1.08
CA ALA A 276 3.36 -19.64 -0.93
C ALA A 276 3.40 -21.18 -0.97
N THR A 277 4.30 -21.70 -1.79
CA THR A 277 4.61 -23.13 -1.85
C THR A 277 6.12 -23.32 -1.98
N PRO A 278 6.68 -24.46 -1.52
CA PRO A 278 8.07 -24.80 -1.77
C PRO A 278 8.37 -24.82 -3.28
N GLU A 279 9.47 -24.20 -3.67
CA GLU A 279 9.86 -24.09 -5.07
C GLU A 279 10.59 -25.36 -5.56
N SER A 280 10.38 -25.74 -6.83
CA SER A 280 11.13 -26.82 -7.47
C SER A 280 12.43 -26.30 -8.08
N ALA A 281 13.45 -27.16 -8.20
CA ALA A 281 14.73 -26.80 -8.82
C ALA A 281 14.57 -26.19 -10.23
N ALA A 282 13.66 -26.77 -11.04
CA ALA A 282 13.40 -26.29 -12.40
C ALA A 282 12.80 -24.88 -12.40
N ARG A 283 11.84 -24.61 -11.51
CA ARG A 283 11.23 -23.28 -11.38
C ARG A 283 12.24 -22.25 -10.86
N PHE A 284 13.07 -22.63 -9.90
CA PHE A 284 14.16 -21.80 -9.39
C PHE A 284 15.13 -21.39 -10.51
N LEU A 285 15.63 -22.35 -11.31
CA LEU A 285 16.54 -22.05 -12.42
C LEU A 285 15.88 -21.18 -13.50
N ALA A 286 14.60 -21.39 -13.79
CA ALA A 286 13.84 -20.52 -14.68
C ALA A 286 13.73 -19.09 -14.10
N GLY A 287 13.56 -18.95 -12.78
CA GLY A 287 13.58 -17.67 -12.07
C GLY A 287 14.93 -16.95 -12.19
N ILE A 288 16.04 -17.68 -12.05
CA ILE A 288 17.40 -17.13 -12.27
C ILE A 288 17.56 -16.63 -13.71
N ALA A 289 17.17 -17.42 -14.71
CA ALA A 289 17.22 -17.01 -16.10
C ALA A 289 16.39 -15.73 -16.34
N ALA A 290 15.16 -15.68 -15.83
CA ALA A 290 14.30 -14.51 -15.93
C ALA A 290 14.88 -13.27 -15.24
N LEU A 291 15.58 -13.42 -14.10
CA LEU A 291 16.27 -12.32 -13.43
C LEU A 291 17.45 -11.78 -14.25
N ARG A 292 18.18 -12.65 -14.95
CA ARG A 292 19.29 -12.26 -15.82
C ARG A 292 18.82 -11.52 -17.07
N ASP A 293 17.67 -11.90 -17.60
CA ASP A 293 17.07 -11.28 -18.80
C ASP A 293 16.27 -10.00 -18.49
N LYS A 294 16.04 -9.70 -17.20
CA LYS A 294 15.23 -8.56 -16.78
C LYS A 294 15.95 -7.23 -17.04
N GLN A 295 15.17 -6.19 -17.37
CA GLN A 295 15.68 -4.88 -17.72
C GLN A 295 16.39 -4.19 -16.53
N THR A 296 17.51 -3.52 -16.82
CA THR A 296 18.26 -2.71 -15.87
C THR A 296 17.36 -1.67 -15.21
N VAL A 297 17.44 -1.54 -13.88
CA VAL A 297 16.71 -0.52 -13.12
C VAL A 297 17.62 0.68 -12.92
N SER A 298 17.23 1.84 -13.43
CA SER A 298 18.04 3.06 -13.28
C SER A 298 18.04 3.57 -11.82
N PRO A 299 19.07 4.32 -11.38
CA PRO A 299 19.10 4.90 -10.03
C PRO A 299 17.91 5.82 -9.73
N GLY A 300 17.43 6.57 -10.74
CA GLY A 300 16.26 7.46 -10.61
C GLY A 300 14.96 6.67 -10.42
N GLU A 301 14.75 5.64 -11.23
CA GLU A 301 13.61 4.72 -11.13
C GLU A 301 13.60 3.97 -9.79
N PHE A 302 14.75 3.45 -9.35
CA PHE A 302 14.90 2.86 -8.03
C PHE A 302 14.53 3.87 -6.93
N SER A 303 15.06 5.09 -7.00
CA SER A 303 14.79 6.12 -5.99
C SER A 303 13.29 6.46 -5.91
N GLN A 304 12.62 6.58 -7.05
CA GLN A 304 11.18 6.82 -7.12
C GLN A 304 10.38 5.68 -6.48
N ARG A 305 10.72 4.42 -6.79
CA ARG A 305 10.07 3.25 -6.20
C ARG A 305 10.34 3.12 -4.70
N ALA A 306 11.57 3.35 -4.29
CA ALA A 306 11.99 3.28 -2.89
C ALA A 306 11.31 4.35 -2.03
N ALA A 307 11.04 5.53 -2.57
CA ALA A 307 10.29 6.56 -1.85
C ALA A 307 8.92 6.06 -1.36
N GLY A 308 8.24 5.23 -2.16
CA GLY A 308 6.96 4.67 -1.78
C GLY A 308 7.03 3.73 -0.57
N CYS A 309 8.18 3.09 -0.30
CA CYS A 309 8.33 2.07 0.74
C CYS A 309 8.82 2.61 2.09
N ILE A 310 9.09 3.92 2.17
CA ILE A 310 9.52 4.60 3.38
C ILE A 310 8.29 5.14 4.11
N ASP A 311 7.98 4.56 5.26
CA ASP A 311 6.90 5.00 6.13
C ASP A 311 7.15 4.54 7.58
N PRO A 312 7.01 5.44 8.58
CA PRO A 312 7.36 5.14 9.97
C PRO A 312 6.55 4.01 10.61
N ARG A 313 5.40 3.61 10.03
CA ARG A 313 4.50 2.61 10.64
C ARG A 313 4.34 1.33 9.82
N SER A 314 4.22 1.43 8.50
CA SER A 314 3.88 0.35 7.57
C SER A 314 4.96 0.11 6.51
N GLY A 315 5.93 1.00 6.40
CA GLY A 315 7.00 0.94 5.40
C GLY A 315 7.95 -0.23 5.64
N LEU A 316 8.56 -0.73 4.56
CA LEU A 316 9.67 -1.69 4.62
C LEU A 316 10.86 -1.02 5.34
N LEU A 317 11.03 0.27 5.06
CA LEU A 317 11.95 1.17 5.73
C LEU A 317 11.12 2.15 6.57
N ALA A 318 11.42 2.28 7.86
CA ALA A 318 10.76 3.27 8.71
C ALA A 318 11.20 4.69 8.35
N HIS A 319 12.51 4.87 8.15
CA HIS A 319 13.12 6.15 7.79
C HIS A 319 14.35 5.93 6.90
N LEU A 320 14.67 6.94 6.09
CA LEU A 320 15.91 7.07 5.33
C LEU A 320 16.34 8.54 5.38
N GLU A 321 17.40 8.81 6.14
CA GLU A 321 17.83 10.16 6.51
C GLU A 321 19.34 10.21 6.73
N GLU A 322 19.90 11.40 6.68
CA GLU A 322 21.31 11.65 6.96
C GLU A 322 21.55 11.74 8.47
N GLY A 323 20.53 12.20 9.22
CA GLY A 323 20.56 12.31 10.68
C GLY A 323 21.71 13.17 11.18
N ALA A 324 22.25 12.81 12.36
CA ALA A 324 23.44 13.44 12.94
C ALA A 324 24.76 12.78 12.49
N LEU A 325 24.79 12.11 11.34
CA LEU A 325 26.01 11.46 10.85
C LEU A 325 27.04 12.48 10.35
N PRO A 326 28.35 12.21 10.51
CA PRO A 326 29.39 13.02 9.91
C PRO A 326 29.23 13.08 8.38
N GLN A 327 29.31 14.29 7.81
CA GLN A 327 29.17 14.53 6.36
C GLN A 327 30.51 14.92 5.69
N PHE A 328 31.62 14.80 6.42
CA PHE A 328 32.97 15.10 5.95
C PHE A 328 33.95 14.03 6.45
N PRO A 329 34.90 13.54 5.62
CA PRO A 329 35.15 13.89 4.22
C PRO A 329 34.22 13.19 3.22
N ARG A 330 33.34 12.28 3.69
CA ARG A 330 32.35 11.57 2.86
C ARG A 330 30.97 11.80 3.43
N HIS A 331 29.97 11.78 2.55
CA HIS A 331 28.57 11.86 2.94
C HIS A 331 28.08 10.52 3.47
N ALA A 332 27.15 10.56 4.42
CA ALA A 332 26.62 9.38 5.08
C ALA A 332 25.10 9.48 5.23
N SER A 333 24.42 8.36 4.97
CA SER A 333 22.98 8.22 5.18
C SER A 333 22.69 6.96 5.99
N ARG A 334 21.62 7.00 6.79
CA ARG A 334 21.10 5.90 7.59
C ARG A 334 19.67 5.57 7.20
N ALA A 335 19.36 4.29 7.16
CA ALA A 335 18.00 3.78 7.11
C ALA A 335 17.70 2.96 8.36
N LEU A 336 16.43 2.89 8.73
CA LEU A 336 15.95 1.99 9.76
C LEU A 336 15.01 0.97 9.13
N VAL A 337 15.45 -0.28 9.05
CA VAL A 337 14.70 -1.39 8.42
C VAL A 337 13.71 -1.97 9.41
N ARG A 338 12.49 -2.22 8.95
CA ARG A 338 11.45 -2.91 9.71
C ARG A 338 11.65 -4.42 9.63
N ASP A 339 11.52 -5.08 10.77
CA ASP A 339 11.46 -6.53 10.84
C ASP A 339 10.02 -7.01 10.58
N PRO A 340 9.76 -7.80 9.51
CA PRO A 340 8.43 -8.32 9.19
C PRO A 340 7.89 -9.33 10.21
N HIS A 341 8.74 -9.90 11.08
CA HIS A 341 8.29 -10.81 12.13
C HIS A 341 7.79 -10.06 13.36
N THR A 342 8.52 -9.04 13.79
CA THR A 342 8.14 -8.28 15.00
C THR A 342 7.37 -7.00 14.72
N GLY A 343 7.31 -6.57 13.46
CA GLY A 343 6.76 -5.28 13.04
C GLY A 343 7.61 -4.09 13.49
N ARG A 344 8.73 -4.31 14.22
CA ARG A 344 9.53 -3.23 14.81
C ARG A 344 10.54 -2.69 13.82
N ALA A 345 10.76 -1.38 13.86
CA ALA A 345 11.86 -0.74 13.18
C ALA A 345 13.16 -0.95 14.00
N ALA A 346 13.83 -2.08 13.77
CA ALA A 346 14.88 -2.58 14.67
C ALA A 346 16.29 -2.59 14.08
N HIS A 347 16.42 -2.56 12.74
CA HIS A 347 17.71 -2.83 12.08
C HIS A 347 18.26 -1.58 11.39
N PRO A 348 19.17 -0.82 12.02
CA PRO A 348 19.78 0.33 11.39
C PRO A 348 20.81 -0.11 10.34
N VAL A 349 20.75 0.52 9.18
CA VAL A 349 21.70 0.35 8.07
C VAL A 349 22.30 1.70 7.74
N HIS A 350 23.60 1.76 7.49
CA HIS A 350 24.26 2.98 7.05
C HIS A 350 25.21 2.66 5.88
N ALA A 351 25.39 3.65 5.01
CA ALA A 351 26.38 3.62 3.95
C ALA A 351 26.93 5.02 3.71
N THR A 352 28.08 5.09 3.03
CA THR A 352 28.76 6.34 2.70
C THR A 352 28.98 6.50 1.20
N GLY A 353 28.91 7.75 0.75
CA GLY A 353 29.03 8.16 -0.65
C GLY A 353 30.03 9.32 -0.82
N PRO A 354 30.55 9.51 -2.05
CA PRO A 354 31.26 10.74 -2.40
C PRO A 354 30.34 11.99 -2.37
N ASP A 355 29.03 11.79 -2.53
CA ASP A 355 27.97 12.80 -2.45
C ASP A 355 26.74 12.21 -1.71
N PHE A 356 25.78 13.09 -1.35
CA PHE A 356 24.55 12.71 -0.65
C PHE A 356 23.72 11.70 -1.45
N THR A 357 23.59 11.89 -2.76
CA THR A 357 22.80 11.03 -3.65
C THR A 357 23.31 9.60 -3.61
N THR A 358 24.62 9.41 -3.73
CA THR A 358 25.29 8.11 -3.71
C THR A 358 25.23 7.47 -2.32
N ALA A 359 25.40 8.26 -1.26
CA ALA A 359 25.27 7.76 0.11
C ALA A 359 23.85 7.21 0.35
N ARG A 360 22.84 8.00 0.00
CA ARG A 360 21.42 7.66 0.16
C ARG A 360 21.02 6.45 -0.69
N LEU A 361 21.45 6.41 -1.96
CA LEU A 361 21.23 5.29 -2.88
C LEU A 361 21.78 3.98 -2.29
N ARG A 362 23.06 3.98 -1.88
CA ARG A 362 23.72 2.79 -1.29
C ARG A 362 23.05 2.36 0.01
N THR A 363 22.66 3.31 0.86
CA THR A 363 21.95 3.02 2.10
C THR A 363 20.60 2.38 1.82
N ALA A 364 19.81 2.92 0.89
CA ALA A 364 18.51 2.37 0.51
C ALA A 364 18.63 0.97 -0.10
N GLN A 365 19.59 0.75 -1.00
CA GLN A 365 19.87 -0.56 -1.60
C GLN A 365 20.23 -1.60 -0.54
N ARG A 366 21.17 -1.28 0.37
CA ARG A 366 21.56 -2.18 1.46
C ARG A 366 20.41 -2.44 2.44
N ALA A 367 19.61 -1.42 2.74
CA ALA A 367 18.47 -1.53 3.63
C ALA A 367 17.37 -2.43 3.03
N LEU A 368 17.12 -2.31 1.72
CA LEU A 368 16.16 -3.15 1.02
C LEU A 368 16.63 -4.61 0.91
N ALA A 369 17.92 -4.84 0.66
CA ALA A 369 18.49 -6.19 0.67
C ALA A 369 18.38 -6.85 2.07
N LEU A 370 18.64 -6.07 3.13
CA LEU A 370 18.43 -6.55 4.50
C LEU A 370 16.95 -6.85 4.78
N TYR A 371 16.04 -5.96 4.38
CA TYR A 371 14.61 -6.19 4.51
C TYR A 371 14.19 -7.50 3.82
N ALA A 372 14.59 -7.69 2.56
CA ALA A 372 14.26 -8.89 1.80
C ALA A 372 14.80 -10.17 2.42
N LEU A 373 15.97 -10.10 3.06
CA LEU A 373 16.52 -11.20 3.85
C LEU A 373 15.66 -11.54 5.08
N LEU A 374 15.21 -10.52 5.81
CA LEU A 374 14.33 -10.70 6.98
C LEU A 374 12.93 -11.18 6.57
N ALA A 375 12.50 -10.88 5.35
CA ALA A 375 11.19 -11.23 4.81
C ALA A 375 11.15 -12.62 4.14
N LEU A 376 12.18 -13.45 4.30
CA LEU A 376 12.17 -14.84 3.83
C LEU A 376 10.99 -15.60 4.46
N ASP A 377 10.00 -15.94 3.64
CA ASP A 377 8.84 -16.75 4.03
C ASP A 377 9.22 -18.23 4.22
N PRO A 378 9.11 -18.79 5.44
CA PRO A 378 9.40 -20.20 5.71
C PRO A 378 8.52 -21.20 4.95
N ARG A 379 7.32 -20.78 4.49
CA ARG A 379 6.39 -21.63 3.73
C ARG A 379 6.91 -21.94 2.31
N ARG A 380 7.91 -21.18 1.84
CA ARG A 380 8.62 -21.43 0.56
C ARG A 380 9.86 -22.32 0.72
N PHE A 381 10.24 -22.69 1.94
CA PHE A 381 11.43 -23.51 2.18
C PHE A 381 11.18 -24.96 1.73
N VAL A 382 12.21 -25.59 1.18
CA VAL A 382 12.20 -26.99 0.78
C VAL A 382 12.47 -27.86 2.01
N PRO A 383 11.60 -28.82 2.35
CA PRO A 383 11.88 -29.78 3.40
C PRO A 383 13.08 -30.65 3.01
N ALA A 384 14.11 -30.73 3.85
CA ALA A 384 15.29 -31.57 3.65
C ALA A 384 15.65 -32.34 4.93
N PRO A 385 16.43 -33.45 4.84
CA PRO A 385 16.76 -34.29 6.00
C PRO A 385 17.43 -33.54 7.16
N ASN A 386 18.20 -32.50 6.85
CA ASN A 386 18.97 -31.71 7.83
C ASN A 386 18.23 -30.42 8.24
N GLY A 387 16.93 -30.31 7.95
CA GLY A 387 16.10 -29.14 8.22
C GLY A 387 15.67 -28.40 6.95
N PRO A 388 14.90 -27.30 7.09
CA PRO A 388 14.43 -26.54 5.95
C PRO A 388 15.60 -25.94 5.16
N SER A 389 15.51 -26.03 3.84
CA SER A 389 16.54 -25.57 2.91
C SER A 389 15.98 -24.60 1.87
N LEU A 390 16.87 -23.83 1.27
CA LEU A 390 16.57 -22.90 0.18
C LEU A 390 17.35 -23.30 -1.07
N TRP A 391 16.81 -23.00 -2.24
CA TRP A 391 17.55 -23.12 -3.48
C TRP A 391 18.57 -21.98 -3.60
N ALA A 392 19.77 -22.33 -4.02
CA ALA A 392 20.85 -21.43 -4.33
C ALA A 392 21.43 -21.76 -5.70
N TRP A 393 21.90 -20.76 -6.42
CA TRP A 393 22.47 -20.86 -7.75
C TRP A 393 23.99 -20.82 -7.69
N SER A 394 24.66 -21.74 -8.38
CA SER A 394 26.11 -21.69 -8.57
C SER A 394 26.44 -20.81 -9.78
N PRO A 395 27.12 -19.66 -9.60
CA PRO A 395 27.56 -18.84 -10.72
C PRO A 395 28.57 -19.54 -11.63
N GLU A 396 29.34 -20.47 -11.07
CA GLU A 396 30.40 -21.20 -11.78
C GLU A 396 29.83 -22.30 -12.69
N HIS A 397 28.83 -23.04 -12.21
CA HIS A 397 28.29 -24.21 -12.92
C HIS A 397 26.91 -23.97 -13.53
N GLY A 398 26.22 -22.88 -13.17
CA GLY A 398 24.87 -22.60 -13.61
C GLY A 398 23.80 -23.51 -12.99
N THR A 399 24.16 -24.28 -11.95
CA THR A 399 23.31 -25.32 -11.35
C THR A 399 22.61 -24.85 -10.07
N ALA A 400 21.52 -25.54 -9.71
CA ALA A 400 20.80 -25.31 -8.46
C ALA A 400 21.30 -26.25 -7.36
N HIS A 401 21.48 -25.73 -6.16
CA HIS A 401 21.91 -26.44 -4.96
C HIS A 401 20.99 -26.12 -3.80
N LEU A 402 20.73 -27.09 -2.93
CA LEU A 402 20.03 -26.83 -1.67
C LEU A 402 21.05 -26.40 -0.62
N VAL A 403 20.75 -25.29 0.06
CA VAL A 403 21.53 -24.79 1.20
C VAL A 403 20.63 -24.73 2.44
N PRO A 404 21.15 -25.04 3.64
CA PRO A 404 20.36 -24.93 4.86
C PRO A 404 19.83 -23.50 5.04
N ALA A 405 18.55 -23.35 5.40
CA ALA A 405 17.96 -22.02 5.60
C ALA A 405 18.68 -21.24 6.72
N THR A 406 19.22 -21.94 7.73
CA THR A 406 20.03 -21.35 8.80
C THR A 406 21.27 -20.62 8.28
N SER A 407 21.91 -21.15 7.25
CA SER A 407 23.09 -20.57 6.60
C SER A 407 22.72 -19.33 5.79
N VAL A 408 21.45 -19.23 5.34
CA VAL A 408 20.89 -18.08 4.61
C VAL A 408 20.34 -16.99 5.55
N THR A 409 19.69 -17.34 6.64
CA THR A 409 19.01 -16.34 7.49
C THR A 409 19.99 -15.40 8.22
N ALA A 410 19.48 -14.28 8.74
CA ALA A 410 20.24 -13.42 9.64
C ALA A 410 20.15 -13.94 11.09
N GLN A 411 21.29 -14.20 11.73
CA GLN A 411 21.37 -14.48 13.17
C GLN A 411 21.96 -13.23 13.85
N GLY A 412 21.17 -12.56 14.70
CA GLY A 412 21.62 -11.42 15.51
C GLY A 412 21.26 -10.02 14.99
N PRO A 413 21.74 -8.95 15.67
CA PRO A 413 21.28 -7.58 15.45
C PRO A 413 21.87 -6.90 14.19
N HIS A 414 22.89 -7.50 13.57
CA HIS A 414 23.60 -6.93 12.43
C HIS A 414 23.27 -7.70 11.14
N ALA A 415 23.26 -6.97 10.02
CA ALA A 415 23.11 -7.58 8.71
C ALA A 415 24.26 -8.58 8.45
N PRO A 416 23.97 -9.83 8.05
CA PRO A 416 25.01 -10.78 7.71
C PRO A 416 25.78 -10.31 6.48
N ARG A 417 27.01 -10.81 6.32
CA ARG A 417 27.79 -10.60 5.10
C ARG A 417 27.20 -11.36 3.92
N GLY A 418 27.60 -10.95 2.73
CA GLY A 418 27.17 -11.56 1.48
C GLY A 418 25.89 -10.94 0.92
N LEU A 419 25.43 -9.80 1.43
CA LEU A 419 24.25 -9.12 0.87
C LEU A 419 24.64 -8.31 -0.37
N GLY A 420 23.91 -8.53 -1.45
CA GLY A 420 24.14 -7.85 -2.74
C GLY A 420 22.87 -7.26 -3.31
N SER A 421 23.05 -6.10 -3.94
CA SER A 421 22.02 -5.47 -4.77
C SER A 421 22.69 -4.63 -5.86
N GLY A 422 22.00 -4.41 -6.97
CA GLY A 422 22.55 -3.74 -8.15
C GLY A 422 21.47 -3.29 -9.12
N ALA A 423 21.86 -2.60 -10.19
CA ALA A 423 20.95 -2.21 -11.27
C ALA A 423 20.64 -3.39 -12.21
N THR A 424 21.46 -4.44 -12.17
CA THR A 424 21.27 -5.73 -12.85
C THR A 424 21.51 -6.90 -11.89
N PHE A 425 21.13 -8.11 -12.31
CA PHE A 425 21.39 -9.32 -11.53
C PHE A 425 22.89 -9.57 -11.33
N ASP A 426 23.70 -9.42 -12.39
CA ASP A 426 25.16 -9.65 -12.31
C ASP A 426 25.87 -8.63 -11.41
N GLU A 427 25.41 -7.37 -11.41
CA GLU A 427 25.88 -6.36 -10.46
C GLU A 427 25.55 -6.74 -9.01
N ALA A 428 24.33 -7.23 -8.77
CA ALA A 428 23.91 -7.68 -7.44
C ALA A 428 24.74 -8.87 -6.96
N VAL A 429 25.01 -9.86 -7.83
CA VAL A 429 25.92 -10.98 -7.54
C VAL A 429 27.32 -10.48 -7.21
N THR A 430 27.88 -9.60 -8.04
CA THR A 430 29.20 -9.02 -7.80
C THR A 430 29.27 -8.26 -6.46
N ALA A 431 28.22 -7.52 -6.13
CA ALA A 431 28.11 -6.82 -4.85
C ALA A 431 28.06 -7.80 -3.66
N ALA A 432 27.28 -8.88 -3.77
CA ALA A 432 27.18 -9.92 -2.73
C ALA A 432 28.53 -10.62 -2.50
N LEU A 433 29.22 -11.01 -3.57
CA LEU A 433 30.54 -11.65 -3.48
C LEU A 433 31.57 -10.72 -2.82
N ARG A 434 31.53 -9.42 -3.15
CA ARG A 434 32.39 -8.40 -2.54
C ARG A 434 32.09 -8.22 -1.04
N ASP A 435 30.82 -8.23 -0.65
CA ASP A 435 30.39 -8.08 0.74
C ASP A 435 30.74 -9.32 1.59
N LEU A 436 30.64 -10.54 1.02
CA LEU A 436 30.99 -11.81 1.69
C LEU A 436 32.47 -11.83 2.14
N ARG A 437 33.36 -11.30 1.29
CA ARG A 437 34.83 -11.35 1.41
C ARG A 437 35.39 -12.79 1.32
N GLY A 438 36.55 -12.95 0.68
CA GLY A 438 37.23 -14.25 0.50
C GLY A 438 37.14 -14.80 -0.93
N PRO A 439 37.61 -16.04 -1.17
CA PRO A 439 37.60 -16.64 -2.49
C PRO A 439 36.17 -16.88 -2.99
N ALA A 440 35.92 -16.62 -4.28
CA ALA A 440 34.61 -16.78 -4.91
C ALA A 440 34.24 -18.25 -5.23
N HIS A 441 35.24 -19.15 -5.30
CA HIS A 441 35.02 -20.56 -5.59
C HIS A 441 34.14 -21.21 -4.51
N GLY A 442 33.16 -22.01 -4.94
CA GLY A 442 32.20 -22.66 -4.03
C GLY A 442 31.17 -21.71 -3.39
N THR A 443 31.02 -20.48 -3.91
CA THR A 443 29.99 -19.55 -3.44
C THR A 443 28.68 -19.78 -4.20
N LEU A 444 27.57 -19.82 -3.47
CA LEU A 444 26.22 -19.99 -4.00
C LEU A 444 25.42 -18.71 -3.77
N ILE A 445 24.49 -18.40 -4.68
CA ILE A 445 23.67 -17.19 -4.66
C ILE A 445 22.21 -17.56 -4.40
N VAL A 446 21.64 -16.98 -3.34
CA VAL A 446 20.22 -17.10 -3.00
C VAL A 446 19.51 -15.79 -3.37
N PRO A 447 18.58 -15.79 -4.34
CA PRO A 447 17.68 -14.66 -4.57
C PRO A 447 16.79 -14.38 -3.36
N LEU A 448 16.63 -13.11 -2.99
CA LEU A 448 15.82 -12.69 -1.86
C LEU A 448 14.45 -12.19 -2.36
N ASP A 449 13.66 -13.08 -2.95
CA ASP A 449 12.45 -12.75 -3.70
C ASP A 449 11.13 -13.09 -2.98
N HIS A 450 11.19 -13.36 -1.68
CA HIS A 450 10.03 -13.85 -0.91
C HIS A 450 8.95 -12.77 -0.67
N ASP A 451 9.32 -11.49 -0.69
CA ASP A 451 8.37 -10.38 -0.58
C ASP A 451 8.28 -9.60 -1.91
N PRO A 452 7.15 -9.69 -2.64
CA PRO A 452 6.98 -8.99 -3.91
C PRO A 452 6.99 -7.47 -3.78
N ALA A 453 6.70 -6.92 -2.59
CA ALA A 453 6.81 -5.49 -2.37
C ALA A 453 8.28 -5.02 -2.40
N ALA A 454 9.22 -5.86 -1.97
CA ALA A 454 10.65 -5.55 -2.05
C ALA A 454 11.17 -5.71 -3.49
N THR A 455 10.82 -6.81 -4.15
CA THR A 455 11.28 -7.08 -5.53
C THR A 455 10.62 -6.17 -6.58
N GLY A 456 9.44 -5.63 -6.29
CA GLY A 456 8.81 -4.58 -7.08
C GLY A 456 9.58 -3.25 -7.04
N ILE A 457 10.36 -3.01 -6.00
CA ILE A 457 11.22 -1.82 -5.88
C ILE A 457 12.55 -2.07 -6.59
N LEU A 458 13.21 -3.18 -6.22
CA LEU A 458 14.46 -3.61 -6.84
C LEU A 458 14.44 -5.15 -6.95
N PRO A 459 14.44 -5.72 -8.17
CA PRO A 459 14.35 -7.16 -8.33
C PRO A 459 15.67 -7.89 -8.04
N TYR A 460 16.80 -7.17 -8.12
CA TYR A 460 18.14 -7.75 -8.00
C TYR A 460 18.62 -7.71 -6.55
N LEU A 461 17.95 -8.45 -5.67
CA LEU A 461 18.31 -8.60 -4.25
C LEU A 461 18.79 -10.03 -4.02
N VAL A 462 20.03 -10.20 -3.57
CA VAL A 462 20.63 -11.54 -3.44
C VAL A 462 21.47 -11.66 -2.16
N ARG A 463 21.68 -12.90 -1.72
CA ARG A 463 22.64 -13.27 -0.67
C ARG A 463 23.61 -14.31 -1.19
N ALA A 464 24.90 -14.06 -1.03
CA ALA A 464 25.95 -15.05 -1.25
C ALA A 464 26.20 -15.87 0.01
N VAL A 465 26.30 -17.19 -0.14
CA VAL A 465 26.59 -18.16 0.92
C VAL A 465 27.67 -19.14 0.46
N ARG A 466 28.41 -19.74 1.39
CA ARG A 466 29.42 -20.75 1.03
C ARG A 466 28.80 -22.14 1.10
N CYS A 467 29.31 -23.05 0.27
CA CYS A 467 28.85 -24.44 0.24
C CYS A 467 29.09 -25.21 1.56
N ASP A 468 30.02 -24.75 2.39
CA ASP A 468 30.42 -25.38 3.66
C ASP A 468 29.79 -24.72 4.92
N ASP A 469 28.93 -23.70 4.74
CA ASP A 469 28.15 -23.06 5.81
C ASP A 469 26.74 -23.69 5.88
#